data_AF-A0A349D6S9-F1
#
_entry.id   AF-A0A349D6S9-F1
#
_cell.length_a   1.000
_cell.length_b   1.000
_cell.length_c   1.000
_cell.angle_alpha   90.00
_cell.angle_beta   90.00
_cell.angle_gamma   90.00
#
_symmetry.space_group_name_H-M   'P 1'
#
loop_
_entity.id
_entity.type
_entity.pdbx_description
1 polymer ?
#
loop_
_entity_poly.entity_id
_entity_poly.type
_entity_poly.pdbx_seq_one_letter_code
_entity_poly.pdbx_strand_id
1 'polypeptide(L)' 'VLAAWFQHTIRSNYEPAWETLDSFLTNVGRRKFLTPTYRAMKESGQILLAREIYSKARGNYHSVATNTIDELLGLEQ' A
#
# COMPACT_ATOMS: atom_id res chain seq x y z
N VAL A 1 -12.22 4.38 -7.28
CA VAL A 1 -12.21 5.78 -6.79
C VAL A 1 -11.26 5.96 -5.61
N LEU A 2 -11.41 5.26 -4.48
CA LEU A 2 -10.55 5.44 -3.28
C LEU A 2 -9.04 5.26 -3.53
N ALA A 3 -8.62 4.21 -4.25
CA ALA A 3 -7.19 3.98 -4.55
C ALA A 3 -6.53 5.16 -5.30
N ALA A 4 -7.26 5.81 -6.21
CA ALA A 4 -6.75 6.96 -6.95
C ALA A 4 -6.62 8.22 -6.05
N TRP A 5 -7.50 8.36 -5.06
CA TRP A 5 -7.41 9.41 -4.06
C TRP A 5 -6.16 9.22 -3.18
N PHE A 6 -5.87 7.98 -2.77
CA PHE A 6 -4.64 7.69 -2.01
C PHE A 6 -3.37 8.05 -2.77
N GLN A 7 -3.30 7.80 -4.07
CA GLN A 7 -2.14 8.21 -4.88
C GLN A 7 -1.90 9.73 -4.81
N HIS A 8 -2.97 10.52 -4.74
CA HIS A 8 -2.88 11.96 -4.60
C HIS A 8 -2.46 12.37 -3.18
N THR A 9 -3.06 11.78 -2.14
CA THR A 9 -2.72 12.09 -0.74
C THR A 9 -1.29 11.69 -0.38
N ILE A 10 -0.81 10.57 -0.91
CA ILE A 10 0.58 10.10 -0.78
C ILE A 10 1.54 11.12 -1.40
N ARG A 11 1.25 11.64 -2.60
CA ARG A 11 2.07 12.69 -3.22
C ARG A 11 2.10 13.98 -2.39
N SER A 12 1.00 14.32 -1.75
CA SER A 12 0.88 15.51 -0.91
C SER A 12 1.37 15.31 0.54
N ASN A 13 1.94 14.15 0.90
CA ASN A 13 2.33 13.82 2.29
C ASN A 13 1.22 14.10 3.31
N TYR A 14 -0.02 13.74 2.97
CA TYR A 14 -1.17 14.02 3.82
C TYR A 14 -1.28 12.99 4.95
N GLU A 15 -0.67 13.30 6.09
CA GLU A 15 -0.64 12.46 7.30
C GLU A 15 -2.01 11.90 7.75
N PRO A 16 -3.13 12.67 7.73
CA PRO A 16 -4.44 12.14 8.15
C PRO A 16 -4.97 11.04 7.23
N ALA A 17 -4.50 10.98 5.98
CA ALA A 17 -4.90 9.91 5.08
C ALA A 17 -4.22 8.58 5.43
N TRP A 18 -3.17 8.56 6.25
CA TRP A 18 -2.47 7.32 6.63
C TRP A 18 -3.34 6.40 7.48
N GLU A 19 -4.14 6.93 8.40
CA GLU A 19 -5.08 6.11 9.18
C GLU A 19 -6.18 5.51 8.30
N THR A 20 -6.69 6.31 7.37
CA THR A 20 -7.71 5.87 6.41
C THR A 20 -7.13 4.84 5.44
N LEU A 21 -5.86 5.03 5.05
CA LEU A 21 -5.10 4.15 4.19
C LEU A 21 -4.82 2.81 4.86
N ASP A 22 -4.38 2.80 6.12
CA ASP A 22 -4.16 1.58 6.90
C ASP A 22 -5.48 0.78 7.04
N SER A 23 -6.58 1.45 7.40
CA SER A 23 -7.92 0.84 7.46
C SER A 23 -8.38 0.30 6.09
N PHE A 24 -8.16 1.08 5.03
CA PHE A 24 -8.53 0.68 3.67
C PHE A 24 -7.69 -0.50 3.18
N LEU A 25 -6.38 -0.46 3.39
CA LEU A 25 -5.44 -1.52 3.02
C LEU A 25 -5.69 -2.78 3.85
N THR A 26 -6.09 -2.67 5.11
CA THR A 26 -6.47 -3.82 5.93
C THR A 26 -7.81 -4.42 5.47
N ASN A 27 -8.77 -3.62 5.02
CA ASN A 27 -10.07 -4.11 4.57
C ASN A 27 -10.06 -4.62 3.11
N VAL A 28 -9.24 -4.03 2.24
CA VAL A 28 -9.22 -4.31 0.80
C VAL A 28 -8.04 -5.20 0.41
N GLY A 29 -8.30 -6.50 0.28
CA GLY A 29 -7.30 -7.49 -0.17
C GLY A 29 -7.15 -7.66 -1.68
N ARG A 30 -7.75 -6.79 -2.52
CA ARG A 30 -7.72 -6.95 -3.98
C ARG A 30 -6.46 -6.33 -4.59
N ARG A 31 -5.64 -7.18 -5.23
CA ARG A 31 -4.37 -6.78 -5.91
C ARG A 31 -4.50 -5.54 -6.80
N LYS A 32 -5.62 -5.40 -7.51
CA LYS A 32 -5.88 -4.32 -8.48
C LYS A 32 -5.76 -2.92 -7.87
N PHE A 33 -5.99 -2.78 -6.56
CA PHE A 33 -5.89 -1.51 -5.84
C PHE A 33 -4.61 -1.39 -5.03
N LEU A 34 -4.11 -2.51 -4.51
CA LEU A 34 -2.88 -2.56 -3.73
C LEU A 34 -1.67 -2.14 -4.58
N THR A 35 -1.45 -2.80 -5.72
CA THR A 35 -0.29 -2.57 -6.59
C THR A 35 -0.08 -1.09 -6.97
N PRO A 36 -1.09 -0.34 -7.50
CA PRO A 36 -0.89 1.06 -7.85
C PRO A 36 -0.73 1.99 -6.64
N THR A 37 -1.24 1.61 -5.46
CA THR A 37 -1.11 2.40 -4.22
C THR A 37 0.29 2.28 -3.65
N TYR A 38 0.80 1.05 -3.49
CA TYR A 38 2.18 0.80 -3.05
C TYR A 38 3.22 1.36 -4.03
N ARG A 39 2.92 1.33 -5.34
CA ARG A 39 3.79 1.92 -6.35
C ARG A 39 3.89 3.44 -6.16
N ALA A 40 2.77 4.12 -5.91
CA ALA A 40 2.77 5.55 -5.64
C ALA A 40 3.54 5.89 -4.35
N MET A 41 3.47 5.06 -3.31
CA MET A 41 4.29 5.25 -2.09
C MET A 41 5.78 5.14 -2.38
N LYS A 42 6.17 4.13 -3.18
CA LYS A 42 7.56 3.95 -3.61
C LYS A 42 8.06 5.15 -4.41
N GLU A 43 7.27 5.64 -5.36
CA GLU A 43 7.59 6.81 -6.17
C GLU A 43 7.67 8.10 -5.35
N SER A 44 6.83 8.25 -4.32
CA SER A 44 6.89 9.38 -3.38
C SER A 44 7.94 9.23 -2.27
N GLY A 45 8.77 8.18 -2.28
CA GLY A 45 9.82 7.96 -1.27
C GLY A 45 9.33 7.47 0.10
N GLN A 46 8.04 7.14 0.25
CA GLN A 46 7.41 6.70 1.50
C GLN A 46 7.46 5.17 1.68
N ILE A 47 8.59 4.55 1.31
CA ILE A 47 8.76 3.09 1.35
C ILE A 47 8.67 2.54 2.78
N LEU A 48 9.14 3.28 3.77
CA LEU A 48 9.10 2.87 5.18
C LEU A 48 7.66 2.69 5.67
N LEU A 49 6.83 3.71 5.47
CA LEU A 49 5.41 3.66 5.81
C LEU A 49 4.68 2.54 5.07
N ALA A 50 4.99 2.37 3.77
CA ALA A 50 4.44 1.29 2.97
C ALA A 50 4.76 -0.08 3.59
N ARG A 51 6.00 -0.32 4.03
CA ARG A 51 6.41 -1.58 4.67
C ARG A 51 5.71 -1.79 6.01
N GLU A 52 5.54 -0.75 6.82
CA GLU A 52 4.82 -0.85 8.10
C GLU A 52 3.36 -1.28 7.91
N ILE A 53 2.64 -0.60 7.01
CA ILE A 53 1.23 -0.92 6.72
C ILE A 53 1.13 -2.31 6.07
N TYR A 54 2.05 -2.62 5.15
CA TYR A 54 2.12 -3.95 4.54
C TYR A 54 2.30 -5.04 5.59
N SER A 55 3.20 -4.86 6.57
CA SER A 55 3.44 -5.85 7.61
C SER A 55 2.19 -6.15 8.45
N LYS A 56 1.35 -5.15 8.71
CA LYS A 56 0.08 -5.32 9.44
C LYS A 56 -0.99 -6.00 8.59
N ALA A 57 -1.14 -5.54 7.34
CA ALA A 57 -2.19 -6.03 6.45
C ALA A 57 -1.84 -7.34 5.72
N ARG A 58 -0.57 -7.77 5.71
CA ARG A 58 -0.07 -8.97 5.00
C ARG A 58 -0.87 -10.23 5.35
N GLY A 59 -1.28 -10.37 6.61
CA GLY A 59 -2.06 -11.52 7.08
C GLY A 59 -3.47 -11.61 6.46
N ASN A 60 -4.03 -10.49 5.98
CA ASN A 60 -5.35 -10.45 5.35
C ASN A 60 -5.28 -10.49 3.81
N TYR A 61 -4.08 -10.47 3.24
CA TYR A 61 -3.89 -10.46 1.79
C TYR A 61 -3.87 -11.86 1.18
N HIS A 62 -4.47 -11.97 -0.01
CA HIS A 62 -4.28 -13.15 -0.83
C HIS A 62 -2.81 -13.29 -1.24
N SER A 63 -2.31 -14.53 -1.25
CA SER A 63 -0.92 -14.88 -1.60
C SER A 63 -0.47 -14.28 -2.95
N VAL A 64 -1.39 -14.13 -3.90
CA VAL A 64 -1.11 -13.51 -5.21
C VAL A 64 -0.82 -12.01 -5.08
N ALA A 65 -1.54 -11.32 -4.19
CA ALA A 65 -1.31 -9.89 -3.95
C ALA A 65 -0.01 -9.66 -3.18
N THR A 66 0.27 -10.48 -2.16
CA THR A 66 1.53 -10.39 -1.42
C THR A 66 2.72 -10.59 -2.33
N ASN A 67 2.70 -11.59 -3.24
CA ASN A 67 3.81 -11.80 -4.18
C ASN A 67 4.12 -10.56 -5.02
N THR A 68 3.10 -9.95 -5.61
CA THR A 68 3.27 -8.72 -6.41
C THR A 68 3.79 -7.54 -5.59
N ILE A 69 3.33 -7.38 -4.34
CA ILE A 69 3.79 -6.28 -3.46
C ILE A 69 5.21 -6.54 -2.98
N ASP A 70 5.58 -7.79 -2.72
CA ASP A 70 6.91 -8.22 -2.33
C ASP A 70 7.93 -7.88 -3.42
N GLU A 71 7.64 -8.26 -4.67
CA GLU A 71 8.41 -7.88 -5.86
C GLU A 71 8.49 -6.34 -6.03
N LEU A 72 7.39 -5.63 -5.77
CA LEU A 72 7.34 -4.18 -5.92
C LEU A 72 8.19 -3.45 -4.87
N LEU A 73 8.15 -3.91 -3.62
CA LEU A 73 8.89 -3.35 -2.50
C LEU A 73 10.32 -3.88 -2.39
N GLY A 74 10.70 -4.88 -3.19
CA GLY A 74 12.00 -5.53 -3.11
C GLY A 74 12.19 -6.23 -1.76
N LEU A 75 11.11 -6.83 -1.25
CA LEU A 75 11.10 -7.60 0.02
C LEU A 75 11.50 -9.06 -0.20
N GLU A 76 12.15 -9.36 -1.33
CA GLU A 76 12.60 -10.70 -1.71
C GLU A 76 13.38 -11.33 -0.55
N GLN A 77 12.95 -12.55 -0.18
CA GLN A 77 13.71 -13.48 0.66
C GLN A 77 14.69 -14.25 -0.21
#